data_AF-A0A0N5CYA4-F1
#
_entry.id   AF-A0A0N5CYA4-F1
#
_cell.length_a   1.000
_cell.length_b   1.000
_cell.length_c   1.000
_cell.angle_alpha   90.00
_cell.angle_beta   90.00
_cell.angle_gamma   90.00
#
_symmetry.space_group_name_H-M   'P 1'
#
loop_
_entity.id
_entity.type
_entity.pdbx_description
1 polymer ?
#
loop_
_entity_poly.entity_id
_entity_poly.type
_entity_poly.pdbx_seq_one_letter_code
_entity_poly.pdbx_strand_id
1 'polypeptide(L)'
;MVIRPPIEKWSRPELEDRYHSLYQQHYDLKQKYNELEIKLKQTNSRIRRTDIGAKNFRTDENENIQHAQLVKENRLLTNKTYLPLKRPQLAMPQRSSQSVRPLLIRSPSANTVRRPISTTCLARGSGRKPQLISETKSSLLDKTLFVKLNREMKQKEDECSSLTLKFNDVQEQLTKLKKAYDQLLCVNQQTETELKRQLAVMKLNTELPNIKEEQNIRFVEKELEIMREENEILRDANDKLVQNSLTIEQLMVEENSNHQNRLYGQHQNHPQIHELFIKYSKLEEKYQQLMKREMKAGKIASDDGELQLKSQIARGEEQESSKTDFSLVKVYEDLSRIIERHILTPSSEESKTVDNNQLDKWQRMYMEIHSELEKVRNMLLMQHTINEQHLQEIALTNQNLQQTKDNYEHKLKKLVMKLSEREAEIRNLESQLKTLAYGDQLPILQVGENKQEAETSEMMFHLSRIILSSVALLQMGTARPTVFLAIEFYDFELQTTPMLTGPE
;
A
#
# COMPACT_ATOMS: atom_id res chain seq x y z
N MET A 1 -2.49 -31.63 8.32
CA MET A 1 -1.12 -31.56 7.75
C MET A 1 -1.00 -32.69 6.74
N VAL A 2 -0.40 -32.46 5.56
CA VAL A 2 -0.10 -33.55 4.62
C VAL A 2 1.17 -34.24 5.11
N ILE A 3 1.04 -35.46 5.62
CA ILE A 3 2.16 -36.29 6.07
C ILE A 3 2.93 -36.72 4.80
N ARG A 4 4.07 -36.07 4.53
CA ARG A 4 4.98 -36.51 3.48
C ARG A 4 5.73 -37.76 3.96
N PRO A 5 5.96 -38.78 3.11
CA PRO A 5 6.86 -39.87 3.43
C PRO A 5 8.26 -39.35 3.75
N PRO A 6 9.05 -40.04 4.60
CA PRO A 6 10.47 -39.71 4.79
C PRO A 6 11.22 -39.82 3.45
N ILE A 7 12.19 -38.93 3.26
CA ILE A 7 12.88 -38.69 1.97
C ILE A 7 13.71 -39.91 1.54
N GLU A 8 14.15 -40.75 2.49
CA GLU A 8 14.89 -42.00 2.31
C GLU A 8 14.22 -43.05 1.41
N LYS A 9 12.98 -42.82 0.95
CA LYS A 9 12.19 -43.75 0.13
C LYS A 9 11.91 -43.27 -1.29
N TRP A 10 12.42 -42.11 -1.72
CA TRP A 10 12.24 -41.63 -3.09
C TRP A 10 13.37 -42.12 -3.98
N SER A 11 13.03 -42.53 -5.19
CA SER A 11 14.02 -42.85 -6.22
C SER A 11 14.73 -41.58 -6.71
N ARG A 12 15.93 -41.74 -7.28
CA ARG A 12 16.73 -40.61 -7.78
C ARG A 12 15.96 -39.68 -8.74
N PRO A 13 15.19 -40.17 -9.74
CA PRO A 13 14.40 -39.30 -10.61
C PRO A 13 13.31 -38.50 -9.88
N GLU A 14 12.63 -39.09 -8.88
CA GLU A 14 11.63 -38.39 -8.07
C GLU A 14 12.26 -37.29 -7.19
N LEU A 15 13.54 -37.41 -6.87
CA LEU A 15 14.33 -36.37 -6.20
C LEU A 15 14.66 -35.23 -7.16
N GLU A 16 15.14 -35.56 -8.37
CA GLU A 16 15.54 -34.62 -9.42
C GLU A 16 14.33 -33.79 -9.93
N ASP A 17 13.20 -34.43 -10.25
CA ASP A 17 11.94 -33.75 -10.59
C ASP A 17 11.48 -32.77 -9.49
N ARG A 18 11.58 -33.19 -8.22
CA ARG A 18 11.23 -32.32 -7.09
C ARG A 18 12.22 -31.19 -6.88
N TYR A 19 13.51 -31.42 -7.12
CA TYR A 19 14.52 -30.37 -7.09
C TYR A 19 14.23 -29.31 -8.15
N HIS A 20 13.99 -29.70 -9.40
CA HIS A 20 13.63 -28.76 -10.47
C HIS A 20 12.31 -28.03 -10.18
N SER A 21 11.28 -28.72 -9.68
CA SER A 21 10.01 -28.09 -9.30
C SER A 21 10.16 -27.06 -8.16
N LEU A 22 10.98 -27.36 -7.14
CA LEU A 22 11.29 -26.42 -6.06
C LEU A 22 12.17 -25.26 -6.51
N TYR A 23 13.15 -25.52 -7.38
CA TYR A 23 14.03 -24.50 -7.95
C TYR A 23 13.24 -23.50 -8.80
N GLN A 24 12.30 -23.98 -9.63
CA GLN A 24 11.42 -23.13 -10.42
C GLN A 24 10.45 -22.33 -9.53
N GLN A 25 9.86 -22.94 -8.49
CA GLN A 25 9.05 -22.22 -7.50
C GLN A 25 9.86 -21.12 -6.77
N HIS A 26 11.13 -21.38 -6.45
CA HIS A 26 12.02 -20.41 -5.84
C HIS A 26 12.38 -19.26 -6.80
N TYR A 27 12.65 -19.57 -8.08
CA TYR A 27 12.88 -18.58 -9.12
C TYR A 27 11.65 -17.66 -9.33
N ASP A 28 10.45 -18.23 -9.40
CA ASP A 28 9.18 -17.52 -9.47
C ASP A 28 8.96 -16.60 -8.26
N LEU A 29 9.28 -17.07 -7.05
CA LEU A 29 9.23 -16.23 -5.85
C LEU A 29 10.25 -15.09 -5.91
N LYS A 30 11.45 -15.33 -6.43
CA LYS A 30 12.50 -14.31 -6.57
C LYS A 30 12.11 -13.23 -7.58
N GLN A 31 11.48 -13.58 -8.70
CA GLN A 31 10.92 -12.58 -9.62
C GLN A 31 9.79 -11.75 -8.94
N LYS A 32 8.84 -12.42 -8.27
CA LYS A 32 7.73 -11.74 -7.56
C LYS A 32 8.23 -10.84 -6.41
N TYR A 33 9.31 -11.23 -5.73
CA TYR A 33 9.99 -10.38 -4.75
C TYR A 33 10.58 -9.13 -5.41
N ASN A 34 11.36 -9.28 -6.49
CA ASN A 34 11.95 -8.16 -7.22
C ASN A 34 10.89 -7.19 -7.75
N GLU A 35 9.77 -7.69 -8.30
CA GLU A 35 8.62 -6.87 -8.69
C GLU A 35 8.07 -6.04 -7.53
N LEU A 36 7.87 -6.67 -6.37
CA LEU A 36 7.35 -6.00 -5.17
C LEU A 36 8.35 -4.97 -4.62
N GLU A 37 9.65 -5.23 -4.70
CA GLU A 37 10.70 -4.28 -4.33
C GLU A 37 10.73 -3.07 -5.28
N ILE A 38 10.58 -3.28 -6.59
CA ILE A 38 10.44 -2.20 -7.58
C ILE A 38 9.17 -1.38 -7.30
N LYS A 39 8.02 -2.04 -7.09
CA LYS A 39 6.75 -1.38 -6.74
C LYS A 39 6.88 -0.57 -5.43
N LEU A 40 7.60 -1.09 -4.43
CA LEU A 40 7.85 -0.42 -3.15
C LEU A 40 8.84 0.76 -3.28
N LYS A 41 9.86 0.67 -4.14
CA LYS A 41 10.72 1.81 -4.50
C LYS A 41 9.92 2.89 -5.24
N GLN A 42 9.04 2.50 -6.16
CA GLN A 42 8.14 3.41 -6.87
C GLN A 42 7.17 4.12 -5.93
N THR A 43 6.47 3.41 -5.04
CA THR A 43 5.55 4.04 -4.07
C THR A 43 6.29 4.92 -3.08
N ASN A 44 7.44 4.50 -2.56
CA ASN A 44 8.28 5.38 -1.71
C ASN A 44 8.77 6.64 -2.45
N SER A 45 9.08 6.54 -3.76
CA SER A 45 9.40 7.72 -4.58
C SER A 45 8.19 8.65 -4.80
N ARG A 46 6.97 8.09 -4.79
CA ARG A 46 5.71 8.84 -4.92
C ARG A 46 5.37 9.52 -3.60
N ILE A 47 5.47 8.80 -2.48
CA ILE A 47 5.29 9.32 -1.11
C ILE A 47 6.26 10.47 -0.84
N ARG A 48 7.57 10.30 -1.12
CA ARG A 48 8.54 11.40 -0.97
C ARG A 48 8.21 12.61 -1.84
N ARG A 49 7.69 12.42 -3.04
CA ARG A 49 7.23 13.52 -3.91
C ARG A 49 5.94 14.18 -3.40
N THR A 50 5.01 13.43 -2.80
CA THR A 50 3.82 14.03 -2.17
C THR A 50 4.15 14.69 -0.83
N ASP A 51 5.12 14.21 -0.07
CA ASP A 51 5.56 14.83 1.20
C ASP A 51 6.33 16.13 0.96
N ILE A 52 7.21 16.16 -0.05
CA ILE A 52 7.86 17.39 -0.50
C ILE A 52 6.81 18.33 -1.13
N GLY A 53 5.94 17.80 -2.00
CA GLY A 53 4.82 18.56 -2.57
C GLY A 53 3.90 19.17 -1.52
N ALA A 54 3.57 18.45 -0.44
CA ALA A 54 2.73 18.94 0.65
C ALA A 54 3.47 19.91 1.60
N LYS A 55 4.80 19.83 1.70
CA LYS A 55 5.59 20.86 2.39
C LYS A 55 5.63 22.16 1.58
N ASN A 56 5.87 22.07 0.28
CA ASN A 56 5.86 23.20 -0.62
C ASN A 56 4.45 23.82 -0.70
N PHE A 57 3.39 23.01 -0.85
CA PHE A 57 2.01 23.52 -0.76
C PHE A 57 1.72 24.23 0.56
N ARG A 58 2.27 23.78 1.69
CA ARG A 58 2.09 24.47 2.99
C ARG A 58 2.90 25.76 3.12
N THR A 59 4.04 25.90 2.44
CA THR A 59 4.72 27.20 2.36
C THR A 59 3.98 28.13 1.41
N ASP A 60 3.60 27.64 0.23
CA ASP A 60 2.87 28.39 -0.79
C ASP A 60 1.46 28.79 -0.33
N GLU A 61 0.80 27.96 0.50
CA GLU A 61 -0.46 28.30 1.19
C GLU A 61 -0.24 29.34 2.28
N ASN A 62 0.80 29.23 3.12
CA ASN A 62 1.08 30.25 4.13
C ASN A 62 1.42 31.62 3.50
N GLU A 63 2.21 31.62 2.42
CA GLU A 63 2.54 32.82 1.65
C GLU A 63 1.30 33.36 0.90
N ASN A 64 0.45 32.50 0.32
CA ASN A 64 -0.84 32.94 -0.22
C ASN A 64 -1.80 33.44 0.87
N ILE A 65 -1.78 32.90 2.09
CA ILE A 65 -2.62 33.36 3.20
C ILE A 65 -2.15 34.73 3.68
N GLN A 66 -0.84 34.97 3.82
CA GLN A 66 -0.31 36.30 4.11
C GLN A 66 -0.58 37.29 2.96
N HIS A 67 -0.32 36.91 1.72
CA HIS A 67 -0.62 37.74 0.56
C HIS A 67 -2.12 38.03 0.43
N ALA A 68 -2.99 37.05 0.68
CA ALA A 68 -4.45 37.24 0.70
C ALA A 68 -4.93 38.05 1.91
N GLN A 69 -4.21 38.05 3.03
CA GLN A 69 -4.46 38.97 4.16
C GLN A 69 -4.07 40.39 3.77
N LEU A 70 -2.89 40.63 3.18
CA LEU A 70 -2.46 41.94 2.68
C LEU A 70 -3.36 42.46 1.55
N VAL A 71 -3.84 41.59 0.65
CA VAL A 71 -4.81 41.93 -0.40
C VAL A 71 -6.21 42.18 0.19
N LYS A 72 -6.61 41.47 1.26
CA LYS A 72 -7.84 41.79 2.01
C LYS A 72 -7.72 43.11 2.74
N GLU A 73 -6.58 43.44 3.33
CA GLU A 73 -6.33 44.72 4.01
C GLU A 73 -6.35 45.87 3.02
N ASN A 74 -5.64 45.75 1.89
CA ASN A 74 -5.72 46.72 0.80
C ASN A 74 -7.17 46.85 0.26
N ARG A 75 -7.88 45.73 0.04
CA ARG A 75 -9.31 45.78 -0.33
C ARG A 75 -10.20 46.37 0.76
N LEU A 76 -9.87 46.26 2.04
CA LEU A 76 -10.61 46.93 3.12
C LEU A 76 -10.32 48.44 3.14
N LEU A 77 -9.12 48.88 2.75
CA LEU A 77 -8.82 50.29 2.52
C LEU A 77 -9.56 50.82 1.27
N THR A 78 -9.66 50.04 0.18
CA THR A 78 -10.45 50.41 -1.02
C THR A 78 -11.96 50.36 -0.79
N ASN A 79 -12.47 49.38 -0.03
CA ASN A 79 -13.90 49.28 0.28
C ASN A 79 -14.34 50.31 1.35
N LYS A 80 -13.39 50.85 2.14
CA LYS A 80 -13.63 52.03 2.99
C LYS A 80 -13.85 53.31 2.17
N THR A 81 -13.37 53.39 0.93
CA THR A 81 -13.62 54.54 0.04
C THR A 81 -14.81 54.34 -0.91
N TYR A 82 -15.17 53.08 -1.24
CA TYR A 82 -16.33 52.78 -2.10
C TYR A 82 -17.12 51.53 -1.64
N LEU A 83 -18.39 51.71 -1.29
CA LEU A 83 -19.36 50.62 -1.06
C LEU A 83 -20.81 51.08 -1.28
N PRO A 84 -21.60 50.29 -2.02
CA PRO A 84 -22.96 49.96 -1.59
C PRO A 84 -23.26 48.44 -1.62
N LEU A 85 -24.26 48.02 -0.84
CA LEU A 85 -24.53 46.62 -0.48
C LEU A 85 -25.30 45.82 -1.55
N LYS A 86 -25.13 44.48 -1.52
CA LYS A 86 -26.21 43.49 -1.71
C LYS A 86 -25.84 42.12 -1.11
N ARG A 87 -26.80 41.46 -0.46
CA ARG A 87 -26.68 40.14 0.22
C ARG A 87 -27.64 39.12 -0.43
N PRO A 88 -27.22 37.87 -0.71
CA PRO A 88 -28.12 36.71 -0.83
C PRO A 88 -28.35 36.01 0.53
N GLN A 89 -29.11 34.90 0.52
CA GLN A 89 -29.52 34.15 1.72
C GLN A 89 -28.97 32.70 1.73
N LEU A 90 -29.05 32.03 2.89
CA LEU A 90 -28.61 30.65 3.12
C LEU A 90 -29.79 29.71 3.36
N ALA A 91 -29.57 28.42 3.11
CA ALA A 91 -30.43 27.31 3.56
C ALA A 91 -29.56 26.17 4.13
N MET A 92 -30.13 25.33 5.00
CA MET A 92 -29.42 24.27 5.76
C MET A 92 -30.13 22.91 5.66
N PRO A 93 -29.39 21.78 5.65
CA PRO A 93 -29.97 20.42 5.62
C PRO A 93 -30.23 19.84 7.02
N GLN A 94 -30.96 18.71 7.09
CA GLN A 94 -31.25 17.97 8.33
C GLN A 94 -30.47 16.64 8.48
N ARG A 95 -30.39 16.15 9.73
CA ARG A 95 -29.80 14.86 10.16
C ARG A 95 -30.88 13.79 10.43
N SER A 96 -30.53 12.50 10.30
CA SER A 96 -30.89 11.39 11.25
C SER A 96 -30.41 10.02 10.71
N SER A 97 -30.59 8.91 11.45
CA SER A 97 -29.58 8.37 12.40
C SER A 97 -29.94 6.96 12.95
N GLN A 98 -28.94 6.18 13.41
CA GLN A 98 -29.05 5.05 14.40
C GLN A 98 -29.75 3.72 13.95
N SER A 99 -29.60 2.51 14.57
CA SER A 99 -28.64 1.91 15.54
C SER A 99 -28.84 0.37 15.81
N VAL A 100 -27.84 -0.32 16.41
CA VAL A 100 -27.90 -1.49 17.37
C VAL A 100 -27.95 -2.99 16.91
N ARG A 101 -27.59 -3.92 17.84
CA ARG A 101 -27.38 -5.42 17.78
C ARG A 101 -28.12 -6.13 18.98
N PRO A 102 -27.69 -7.24 19.70
CA PRO A 102 -26.78 -8.43 19.51
C PRO A 102 -27.25 -9.81 20.11
N LEU A 103 -26.33 -10.82 20.27
CA LEU A 103 -26.33 -12.07 21.13
C LEU A 103 -26.93 -13.40 20.53
N LEU A 104 -26.81 -14.68 21.03
CA LEU A 104 -25.87 -15.63 21.76
C LEU A 104 -26.49 -17.10 21.68
N ILE A 105 -26.09 -18.29 22.22
CA ILE A 105 -25.04 -18.88 23.12
C ILE A 105 -24.83 -20.47 22.95
N ARG A 106 -23.62 -21.01 23.27
CA ARG A 106 -23.18 -22.37 23.82
C ARG A 106 -23.51 -23.80 23.24
N SER A 107 -22.75 -24.80 23.76
CA SER A 107 -22.68 -26.29 23.56
C SER A 107 -21.88 -26.94 24.75
N PRO A 108 -21.36 -28.22 24.84
CA PRO A 108 -21.31 -29.45 23.97
C PRO A 108 -21.46 -30.84 24.74
N SER A 109 -20.77 -31.95 24.30
CA SER A 109 -20.39 -33.23 25.03
C SER A 109 -21.24 -34.52 24.83
N ALA A 110 -20.81 -35.81 25.00
CA ALA A 110 -19.62 -36.64 24.61
C ALA A 110 -19.77 -38.14 25.09
N ASN A 111 -19.08 -39.15 24.49
CA ASN A 111 -18.49 -40.40 25.13
C ASN A 111 -18.07 -41.58 24.17
N THR A 112 -17.42 -42.65 24.70
CA THR A 112 -16.50 -43.58 23.98
C THR A 112 -16.58 -45.10 24.38
N VAL A 113 -15.71 -45.96 23.80
CA VAL A 113 -15.76 -47.46 23.68
C VAL A 113 -14.89 -48.26 24.69
N ARG A 114 -15.21 -49.55 25.02
CA ARG A 114 -14.24 -50.60 25.49
C ARG A 114 -14.69 -52.09 25.44
N ARG A 115 -13.76 -53.03 25.76
CA ARG A 115 -13.76 -54.54 25.81
C ARG A 115 -12.56 -55.03 26.70
N PRO A 116 -12.06 -56.31 26.87
CA PRO A 116 -12.29 -57.61 26.16
C PRO A 116 -12.23 -58.96 27.00
N ILE A 117 -12.20 -60.14 26.31
CA ILE A 117 -11.45 -61.42 26.60
C ILE A 117 -12.00 -62.63 27.46
N SER A 118 -11.41 -63.82 27.20
CA SER A 118 -11.83 -65.25 27.24
C SER A 118 -11.47 -66.13 28.49
N THR A 119 -11.97 -67.40 28.55
CA THR A 119 -11.48 -68.53 29.44
C THR A 119 -11.78 -69.98 28.91
N THR A 120 -11.35 -71.02 29.67
CA THR A 120 -10.97 -72.43 29.30
C THR A 120 -11.58 -73.53 30.24
N CYS A 121 -11.55 -74.89 30.07
CA CYS A 121 -11.25 -75.90 29.00
C CYS A 121 -11.54 -77.38 29.47
N LEU A 122 -11.23 -78.41 28.64
CA LEU A 122 -10.93 -79.87 28.93
C LEU A 122 -12.05 -80.94 29.19
N ALA A 123 -11.81 -82.18 28.67
CA ALA A 123 -12.39 -83.50 29.09
C ALA A 123 -11.51 -84.70 28.56
N ARG A 124 -11.76 -85.98 28.97
CA ARG A 124 -10.71 -87.05 28.99
C ARG A 124 -11.16 -88.55 28.98
N GLY A 125 -10.42 -89.44 28.30
CA GLY A 125 -10.31 -90.92 28.54
C GLY A 125 -11.27 -91.86 27.77
N SER A 126 -11.14 -93.22 27.74
CA SER A 126 -10.02 -94.17 27.99
C SER A 126 -10.37 -95.62 27.48
N GLY A 127 -9.41 -96.55 27.28
CA GLY A 127 -9.68 -97.93 26.79
C GLY A 127 -8.53 -98.97 26.97
N ARG A 128 -8.81 -100.28 26.79
CA ARG A 128 -7.92 -101.48 27.02
C ARG A 128 -8.13 -102.52 25.88
N LYS A 129 -7.42 -103.65 25.70
CA LYS A 129 -6.67 -104.64 26.53
C LYS A 129 -5.51 -105.31 25.68
N PRO A 130 -4.60 -106.16 26.21
CA PRO A 130 -3.40 -106.62 25.48
C PRO A 130 -3.33 -108.13 25.11
N GLN A 131 -2.50 -108.43 24.09
CA GLN A 131 -1.92 -109.72 23.63
C GLN A 131 -0.72 -109.38 22.71
N LEU A 132 0.25 -110.23 22.33
CA LEU A 132 0.65 -111.61 22.71
C LEU A 132 2.21 -111.67 22.74
N ILE A 133 2.85 -112.83 23.02
CA ILE A 133 4.34 -112.97 23.09
C ILE A 133 4.88 -114.05 22.12
N SER A 134 5.04 -113.67 20.84
CA SER A 134 5.89 -114.37 19.86
C SER A 134 6.26 -113.45 18.68
N GLU A 135 5.27 -112.69 18.19
CA GLU A 135 5.39 -111.61 17.20
C GLU A 135 6.22 -110.40 17.70
N THR A 136 6.83 -110.46 18.89
CA THR A 136 7.22 -109.26 19.65
C THR A 136 8.25 -108.39 18.96
N LYS A 137 9.13 -108.95 18.10
CA LYS A 137 10.14 -108.18 17.37
C LYS A 137 9.60 -107.47 16.14
N SER A 138 8.80 -108.12 15.30
CA SER A 138 8.10 -107.47 14.17
C SER A 138 7.08 -106.46 14.69
N SER A 139 6.26 -106.88 15.67
CA SER A 139 5.29 -106.01 16.32
C SER A 139 5.92 -104.81 17.05
N LEU A 140 7.14 -104.93 17.60
CA LEU A 140 7.89 -103.78 18.11
C LEU A 140 8.36 -102.86 16.97
N LEU A 141 8.88 -103.40 15.88
CA LEU A 141 9.29 -102.60 14.72
C LEU A 141 8.09 -101.81 14.18
N ASP A 142 6.95 -102.47 13.91
CA ASP A 142 5.71 -101.82 13.45
C ASP A 142 5.22 -100.76 14.45
N LYS A 143 5.25 -101.04 15.75
CA LYS A 143 4.89 -100.05 16.79
C LYS A 143 5.84 -98.85 16.80
N THR A 144 7.15 -99.05 16.61
CA THR A 144 8.09 -97.92 16.49
C THR A 144 7.94 -97.15 15.19
N LEU A 145 7.56 -97.81 14.10
CA LEU A 145 7.27 -97.20 12.80
C LEU A 145 5.99 -96.36 12.87
N PHE A 146 4.94 -96.89 13.52
CA PHE A 146 3.70 -96.17 13.82
C PHE A 146 3.93 -94.97 14.76
N VAL A 147 4.81 -95.08 15.76
CA VAL A 147 5.19 -93.95 16.63
C VAL A 147 5.99 -92.88 15.86
N LYS A 148 6.88 -93.28 14.94
CA LYS A 148 7.57 -92.34 14.03
C LYS A 148 6.57 -91.62 13.13
N LEU A 149 5.69 -92.37 12.47
CA LEU A 149 4.67 -91.84 11.57
C LEU A 149 3.73 -90.85 12.31
N ASN A 150 3.25 -91.20 13.51
CA ASN A 150 2.43 -90.28 14.30
C ASN A 150 3.20 -89.03 14.77
N ARG A 151 4.51 -89.15 15.05
CA ARG A 151 5.34 -87.98 15.39
C ARG A 151 5.54 -87.06 14.19
N GLU A 152 5.74 -87.62 13.00
CA GLU A 152 5.88 -86.86 11.75
C GLU A 152 4.55 -86.24 11.30
N MET A 153 3.45 -87.00 11.35
CA MET A 153 2.09 -86.49 11.15
C MET A 153 1.77 -85.34 12.11
N LYS A 154 2.09 -85.48 13.40
CA LYS A 154 1.88 -84.40 14.37
C LYS A 154 2.78 -83.19 14.09
N GLN A 155 4.04 -83.39 13.70
CA GLN A 155 4.89 -82.28 13.27
C GLN A 155 4.29 -81.55 12.06
N LYS A 156 3.71 -82.28 11.09
CA LYS A 156 3.00 -81.68 9.95
C LYS A 156 1.69 -81.00 10.34
N GLU A 157 0.99 -81.50 11.34
CA GLU A 157 -0.19 -80.86 11.94
C GLU A 157 0.16 -79.55 12.67
N ASP A 158 1.26 -79.53 13.41
CA ASP A 158 1.82 -78.33 14.07
C ASP A 158 2.35 -77.31 13.03
N GLU A 159 3.04 -77.78 11.96
CA GLU A 159 3.48 -76.93 10.82
C GLU A 159 2.29 -76.32 10.07
N CYS A 160 1.26 -77.10 9.73
CA CYS A 160 0.02 -76.62 9.11
C CYS A 160 -0.73 -75.62 10.00
N SER A 161 -0.75 -75.85 11.32
CA SER A 161 -1.34 -74.91 12.28
C SER A 161 -0.59 -73.58 12.31
N SER A 162 0.74 -73.61 12.26
CA SER A 162 1.60 -72.42 12.15
C SER A 162 1.36 -71.64 10.85
N LEU A 163 1.18 -72.34 9.72
CA LEU A 163 0.87 -71.72 8.43
C LEU A 163 -0.54 -71.12 8.39
N THR A 164 -1.53 -71.80 8.97
CA THR A 164 -2.91 -71.28 9.10
C THR A 164 -2.96 -69.98 9.90
N LEU A 165 -2.21 -69.89 11.00
CA LEU A 165 -2.11 -68.66 11.80
C LEU A 165 -1.50 -67.51 10.97
N LYS A 166 -0.36 -67.74 10.29
CA LYS A 166 0.28 -66.74 9.43
C LYS A 166 -0.63 -66.28 8.27
N PHE A 167 -1.39 -67.20 7.69
CA PHE A 167 -2.38 -66.89 6.64
C PHE A 167 -3.48 -65.97 7.18
N ASN A 168 -4.02 -66.28 8.38
CA ASN A 168 -5.04 -65.46 9.03
C ASN A 168 -4.51 -64.06 9.38
N ASP A 169 -3.27 -63.93 9.88
CA ASP A 169 -2.64 -62.64 10.17
C ASP A 169 -2.50 -61.78 8.89
N VAL A 170 -2.01 -62.37 7.79
CA VAL A 170 -1.90 -61.68 6.49
C VAL A 170 -3.28 -61.29 5.95
N GLN A 171 -4.29 -62.15 6.09
CA GLN A 171 -5.65 -61.85 5.69
C GLN A 171 -6.25 -60.70 6.53
N GLU A 172 -5.99 -60.67 7.84
CA GLU A 172 -6.44 -59.56 8.70
C GLU A 172 -5.75 -58.24 8.31
N GLN A 173 -4.43 -58.26 8.07
CA GLN A 173 -3.67 -57.11 7.56
C GLN A 173 -4.22 -56.60 6.23
N LEU A 174 -4.57 -57.50 5.29
CA LEU A 174 -5.17 -57.15 4.00
C LEU A 174 -6.54 -56.48 4.19
N THR A 175 -7.40 -56.99 5.09
CA THR A 175 -8.68 -56.33 5.40
C THR A 175 -8.52 -54.98 6.10
N LYS A 176 -7.48 -54.79 6.93
CA LYS A 176 -7.12 -53.49 7.54
C LYS A 176 -6.68 -52.49 6.48
N LEU A 177 -5.79 -52.90 5.57
CA LEU A 177 -5.31 -52.06 4.47
C LEU A 177 -6.43 -51.67 3.51
N LYS A 178 -7.33 -52.61 3.16
CA LYS A 178 -8.50 -52.32 2.33
C LYS A 178 -9.41 -51.27 2.97
N LYS A 179 -9.74 -51.41 4.27
CA LYS A 179 -10.54 -50.41 5.00
C LYS A 179 -9.89 -49.03 5.02
N ALA A 180 -8.56 -48.95 5.15
CA ALA A 180 -7.83 -47.69 5.10
C ALA A 180 -7.86 -47.06 3.68
N TYR A 181 -7.76 -47.86 2.63
CA TYR A 181 -7.93 -47.41 1.24
C TYR A 181 -9.35 -46.90 0.98
N ASP A 182 -10.38 -47.64 1.37
CA ASP A 182 -11.79 -47.26 1.21
C ASP A 182 -12.11 -45.94 1.96
N GLN A 183 -11.50 -45.73 3.13
CA GLN A 183 -11.58 -44.46 3.88
C GLN A 183 -10.88 -43.30 3.16
N LEU A 184 -9.67 -43.50 2.64
CA LEU A 184 -8.95 -42.48 1.87
C LEU A 184 -9.71 -42.10 0.59
N LEU A 185 -10.33 -43.07 -0.09
CA LEU A 185 -11.16 -42.82 -1.26
C LEU A 185 -12.37 -41.94 -0.93
N CYS A 186 -13.06 -42.22 0.17
CA CYS A 186 -14.19 -41.43 0.65
C CYS A 186 -13.79 -39.99 1.02
N VAL A 187 -12.67 -39.82 1.74
CA VAL A 187 -12.13 -38.48 2.06
C VAL A 187 -11.75 -37.71 0.79
N ASN A 188 -11.15 -38.37 -0.20
CA ASN A 188 -10.77 -37.72 -1.47
C ASN A 188 -12.01 -37.21 -2.22
N GLN A 189 -13.06 -38.03 -2.34
CA GLN A 189 -14.35 -37.63 -2.93
C GLN A 189 -15.01 -36.44 -2.19
N GLN A 190 -14.94 -36.42 -0.85
CA GLN A 190 -15.40 -35.29 -0.06
C GLN A 190 -14.59 -34.01 -0.35
N THR A 191 -13.26 -34.10 -0.44
CA THR A 191 -12.44 -32.94 -0.80
C THR A 191 -12.65 -32.46 -2.23
N GLU A 192 -12.93 -33.37 -3.18
CA GLU A 192 -13.22 -33.00 -4.57
C GLU A 192 -14.57 -32.26 -4.70
N THR A 193 -15.59 -32.73 -3.97
CA THR A 193 -16.92 -32.08 -3.97
C THR A 193 -16.89 -30.72 -3.27
N GLU A 194 -16.15 -30.57 -2.17
CA GLU A 194 -15.95 -29.27 -1.51
C GLU A 194 -15.12 -28.31 -2.38
N LEU A 195 -14.09 -28.79 -3.10
CA LEU A 195 -13.32 -27.97 -4.04
C LEU A 195 -14.21 -27.44 -5.18
N LYS A 196 -15.06 -28.30 -5.77
CA LYS A 196 -16.04 -27.91 -6.80
C LYS A 196 -17.04 -26.87 -6.28
N ARG A 197 -17.50 -27.03 -5.03
CA ARG A 197 -18.38 -26.06 -4.34
C ARG A 197 -17.68 -24.72 -4.12
N GLN A 198 -16.42 -24.71 -3.68
CA GLN A 198 -15.66 -23.47 -3.49
C GLN A 198 -15.42 -22.73 -4.82
N LEU A 199 -15.08 -23.46 -5.90
CA LEU A 199 -14.95 -22.88 -7.24
C LEU A 199 -16.25 -22.25 -7.75
N ALA A 200 -17.40 -22.87 -7.48
CA ALA A 200 -18.71 -22.30 -7.84
C ALA A 200 -19.01 -20.99 -7.07
N VAL A 201 -18.71 -20.96 -5.76
CA VAL A 201 -18.86 -19.75 -4.94
C VAL A 201 -17.90 -18.65 -5.37
N MET A 202 -16.66 -18.98 -5.76
CA MET A 202 -15.71 -17.99 -6.27
C MET A 202 -16.18 -17.35 -7.58
N LYS A 203 -16.75 -18.11 -8.52
CA LYS A 203 -17.31 -17.55 -9.77
C LYS A 203 -18.44 -16.56 -9.52
N LEU A 204 -19.42 -16.94 -8.69
CA LEU A 204 -20.51 -16.06 -8.26
C LEU A 204 -19.99 -14.77 -7.59
N ASN A 205 -18.95 -14.89 -6.76
CA ASN A 205 -18.31 -13.75 -6.10
C ASN A 205 -17.46 -12.87 -7.05
N THR A 206 -17.07 -13.35 -8.24
CA THR A 206 -16.45 -12.51 -9.29
C THR A 206 -17.48 -11.87 -10.22
N GLU A 207 -18.65 -12.49 -10.40
CA GLU A 207 -19.72 -11.97 -11.26
C GLU A 207 -20.52 -10.83 -10.57
N LEU A 208 -20.83 -10.97 -9.27
CA LEU A 208 -21.56 -9.94 -8.50
C LEU A 208 -20.94 -8.53 -8.44
N PRO A 209 -19.62 -8.35 -8.19
CA PRO A 209 -19.02 -7.01 -8.17
C PRO A 209 -18.97 -6.41 -9.58
N ASN A 210 -18.66 -7.20 -10.59
CA ASN A 210 -18.55 -6.76 -11.99
C ASN A 210 -19.87 -6.13 -12.47
N ILE A 211 -21.02 -6.73 -12.16
CA ILE A 211 -22.35 -6.18 -12.49
C ILE A 211 -22.60 -4.81 -11.82
N LYS A 212 -22.09 -4.58 -10.60
CA LYS A 212 -22.23 -3.30 -9.90
C LYS A 212 -21.26 -2.23 -10.42
N GLU A 213 -20.04 -2.65 -10.74
CA GLU A 213 -19.02 -1.79 -11.35
C GLU A 213 -19.49 -1.34 -12.75
N GLU A 214 -20.02 -2.25 -13.56
CA GLU A 214 -20.61 -1.97 -14.88
C GLU A 214 -21.85 -1.05 -14.79
N GLN A 215 -22.70 -1.20 -13.75
CA GLN A 215 -23.80 -0.26 -13.48
C GLN A 215 -23.32 1.13 -13.06
N ASN A 216 -22.28 1.21 -12.21
CA ASN A 216 -21.70 2.50 -11.79
C ASN A 216 -20.99 3.20 -12.96
N ILE A 217 -20.25 2.47 -13.80
CA ILE A 217 -19.63 2.99 -15.03
C ILE A 217 -20.73 3.59 -15.93
N ARG A 218 -21.80 2.86 -16.20
CA ARG A 218 -22.95 3.34 -17.00
C ARG A 218 -23.72 4.52 -16.39
N PHE A 219 -23.59 4.76 -15.08
CA PHE A 219 -24.14 5.96 -14.45
C PHE A 219 -23.20 7.16 -14.70
N VAL A 220 -21.91 6.99 -14.41
CA VAL A 220 -20.88 8.03 -14.61
C VAL A 220 -20.75 8.42 -16.09
N GLU A 221 -20.88 7.48 -17.02
CA GLU A 221 -20.92 7.75 -18.47
C GLU A 221 -22.06 8.71 -18.85
N LYS A 222 -23.25 8.55 -18.26
CA LYS A 222 -24.40 9.44 -18.51
C LYS A 222 -24.24 10.79 -17.84
N GLU A 223 -23.71 10.82 -16.63
CA GLU A 223 -23.41 12.06 -15.91
C GLU A 223 -22.36 12.89 -16.67
N LEU A 224 -21.33 12.24 -17.21
CA LEU A 224 -20.34 12.87 -18.09
C LEU A 224 -20.93 13.37 -19.41
N GLU A 225 -21.91 12.67 -20.00
CA GLU A 225 -22.56 13.12 -21.23
C GLU A 225 -23.46 14.34 -20.99
N ILE A 226 -24.26 14.36 -19.92
CA ILE A 226 -25.04 15.53 -19.51
C ILE A 226 -24.11 16.73 -19.22
N MET A 227 -22.97 16.50 -18.56
CA MET A 227 -21.96 17.52 -18.33
C MET A 227 -21.30 18.02 -19.63
N ARG A 228 -21.23 17.21 -20.69
CA ARG A 228 -20.77 17.65 -22.02
C ARG A 228 -21.82 18.51 -22.72
N GLU A 229 -23.07 18.07 -22.72
CA GLU A 229 -24.21 18.83 -23.27
C GLU A 229 -24.33 20.21 -22.60
N GLU A 230 -24.20 20.28 -21.26
CA GLU A 230 -24.17 21.55 -20.52
C GLU A 230 -22.96 22.42 -20.93
N ASN A 231 -21.76 21.83 -21.04
CA ASN A 231 -20.57 22.58 -21.48
C ASN A 231 -20.67 23.07 -22.93
N GLU A 232 -21.35 22.33 -23.80
CA GLU A 232 -21.63 22.75 -25.18
C GLU A 232 -22.62 23.92 -25.19
N ILE A 233 -23.75 23.81 -24.48
CA ILE A 233 -24.73 24.90 -24.33
C ILE A 233 -24.09 26.16 -23.71
N LEU A 234 -23.21 26.01 -22.71
CA LEU A 234 -22.49 27.12 -22.08
C LEU A 234 -21.47 27.78 -23.03
N ARG A 235 -20.79 27.01 -23.89
CA ARG A 235 -19.96 27.57 -24.97
C ARG A 235 -20.81 28.32 -25.97
N ASP A 236 -21.90 27.71 -26.43
CA ASP A 236 -22.83 28.29 -27.39
C ASP A 236 -23.46 29.60 -26.87
N ALA A 237 -23.71 29.70 -25.56
CA ALA A 237 -24.17 30.91 -24.89
C ALA A 237 -23.05 31.97 -24.77
N ASN A 238 -21.82 31.56 -24.43
CA ASN A 238 -20.67 32.46 -24.33
C ASN A 238 -20.29 33.04 -25.70
N ASP A 239 -20.23 32.22 -26.75
CA ASP A 239 -19.97 32.67 -28.12
C ASP A 239 -21.05 33.65 -28.61
N LYS A 240 -22.32 33.42 -28.27
CA LYS A 240 -23.41 34.40 -28.55
C LYS A 240 -23.23 35.70 -27.76
N LEU A 241 -22.78 35.65 -26.51
CA LEU A 241 -22.45 36.86 -25.74
C LEU A 241 -21.26 37.62 -26.34
N VAL A 242 -20.21 36.91 -26.78
CA VAL A 242 -19.06 37.48 -27.49
C VAL A 242 -19.51 38.15 -28.79
N GLN A 243 -20.26 37.46 -29.65
CA GLN A 243 -20.79 38.03 -30.91
C GLN A 243 -21.69 39.25 -30.66
N ASN A 244 -22.55 39.22 -29.65
CA ASN A 244 -23.36 40.36 -29.26
C ASN A 244 -22.49 41.54 -28.78
N SER A 245 -21.46 41.27 -27.97
CA SER A 245 -20.54 42.32 -27.48
C SER A 245 -19.73 42.96 -28.61
N LEU A 246 -19.24 42.16 -29.57
CA LEU A 246 -18.54 42.64 -30.76
C LEU A 246 -19.46 43.44 -31.67
N THR A 247 -20.73 43.04 -31.81
CA THR A 247 -21.73 43.78 -32.60
C THR A 247 -22.06 45.13 -31.94
N ILE A 248 -22.20 45.16 -30.61
CA ILE A 248 -22.40 46.41 -29.86
C ILE A 248 -21.16 47.31 -29.97
N GLU A 249 -19.95 46.76 -29.86
CA GLU A 249 -18.70 47.51 -30.02
C GLU A 249 -18.57 48.10 -31.44
N GLN A 250 -18.86 47.31 -32.48
CA GLN A 250 -18.90 47.78 -33.87
C GLN A 250 -19.89 48.94 -34.06
N LEU A 251 -21.13 48.81 -33.55
CA LEU A 251 -22.14 49.87 -33.60
C LEU A 251 -21.71 51.12 -32.83
N MET A 252 -21.05 50.98 -31.68
CA MET A 252 -20.50 52.12 -30.93
C MET A 252 -19.30 52.78 -31.62
N VAL A 253 -18.47 52.01 -32.32
CA VAL A 253 -17.36 52.54 -33.15
C VAL A 253 -17.90 53.28 -34.38
N GLU A 254 -18.94 52.76 -35.04
CA GLU A 254 -19.63 53.45 -36.12
C GLU A 254 -20.34 54.72 -35.62
N GLU A 255 -21.05 54.68 -34.49
CA GLU A 255 -21.72 55.85 -33.93
C GLU A 255 -20.72 56.92 -33.49
N ASN A 256 -19.62 56.55 -32.83
CA ASN A 256 -18.52 57.46 -32.50
C ASN A 256 -17.87 58.06 -33.76
N SER A 257 -17.61 57.25 -34.79
CA SER A 257 -17.07 57.74 -36.08
C SER A 257 -18.02 58.74 -36.73
N ASN A 258 -19.33 58.45 -36.73
CA ASN A 258 -20.36 59.34 -37.25
C ASN A 258 -20.55 60.59 -36.37
N HIS A 259 -20.35 60.52 -35.06
CA HIS A 259 -20.35 61.69 -34.17
C HIS A 259 -19.11 62.56 -34.39
N GLN A 260 -17.92 61.96 -34.47
CA GLN A 260 -16.66 62.66 -34.69
C GLN A 260 -16.59 63.31 -36.08
N ASN A 261 -17.12 62.66 -37.13
CA ASN A 261 -17.29 63.28 -38.46
C ASN A 261 -18.23 64.49 -38.43
N ARG A 262 -19.34 64.43 -37.65
CA ARG A 262 -20.23 65.59 -37.43
C ARG A 262 -19.49 66.73 -36.71
N LEU A 263 -18.71 66.43 -35.67
CA LEU A 263 -17.88 67.43 -34.97
C LEU A 263 -16.81 68.05 -35.88
N TYR A 264 -16.09 67.27 -36.70
CA TYR A 264 -15.12 67.83 -37.66
C TYR A 264 -15.77 68.75 -38.68
N GLY A 265 -16.94 68.38 -39.23
CA GLY A 265 -17.72 69.26 -40.11
C GLY A 265 -18.19 70.54 -39.41
N GLN A 266 -18.51 70.48 -38.11
CA GLN A 266 -18.90 71.64 -37.33
C GLN A 266 -17.69 72.55 -36.99
N HIS A 267 -16.52 71.99 -36.70
CA HIS A 267 -15.30 72.74 -36.38
C HIS A 267 -14.71 73.51 -37.56
N GLN A 268 -14.81 72.99 -38.79
CA GLN A 268 -14.37 73.73 -40.00
C GLN A 268 -15.13 75.05 -40.21
N ASN A 269 -16.32 75.19 -39.64
CA ASN A 269 -17.18 76.37 -39.80
C ASN A 269 -17.04 77.43 -38.69
N HIS A 270 -16.11 77.27 -37.72
CA HIS A 270 -15.96 78.20 -36.58
C HIS A 270 -14.50 78.67 -36.38
N PRO A 271 -14.06 79.77 -37.05
CA PRO A 271 -12.65 80.16 -37.10
C PRO A 271 -12.01 80.48 -35.74
N GLN A 272 -12.78 80.98 -34.77
CA GLN A 272 -12.29 81.29 -33.42
C GLN A 272 -11.85 80.04 -32.63
N ILE A 273 -12.44 78.87 -32.88
CA ILE A 273 -12.05 77.62 -32.20
C ILE A 273 -10.67 77.17 -32.69
N HIS A 274 -10.40 77.29 -33.99
CA HIS A 274 -9.10 76.97 -34.57
C HIS A 274 -7.99 77.90 -34.04
N GLU A 275 -8.28 79.20 -33.89
CA GLU A 275 -7.34 80.16 -33.31
C GLU A 275 -7.03 79.86 -31.83
N LEU A 276 -8.03 79.45 -31.05
CA LEU A 276 -7.85 79.01 -29.66
C LEU A 276 -7.00 77.73 -29.57
N PHE A 277 -7.20 76.76 -30.46
CA PHE A 277 -6.40 75.53 -30.50
C PHE A 277 -4.90 75.83 -30.74
N ILE A 278 -4.59 76.72 -31.68
CA ILE A 278 -3.22 77.18 -31.95
C ILE A 278 -2.61 77.91 -30.74
N LYS A 279 -3.41 78.68 -29.99
CA LYS A 279 -2.97 79.34 -28.74
C LYS A 279 -2.70 78.33 -27.62
N TYR A 280 -3.51 77.28 -27.51
CA TYR A 280 -3.36 76.24 -26.48
C TYR A 280 -2.10 75.38 -26.70
N SER A 281 -1.86 74.92 -27.92
CA SER A 281 -0.64 74.19 -28.29
C SER A 281 0.64 74.98 -27.95
N LYS A 282 0.68 76.29 -28.27
CA LYS A 282 1.78 77.21 -27.94
C LYS A 282 1.94 77.50 -26.44
N LEU A 283 0.94 77.16 -25.61
CA LEU A 283 1.02 77.26 -24.15
C LEU A 283 1.55 75.95 -23.55
N GLU A 284 1.13 74.81 -24.09
CA GLU A 284 1.61 73.48 -23.70
C GLU A 284 3.12 73.31 -23.95
N GLU A 285 3.63 73.75 -25.11
CA GLU A 285 5.09 73.78 -25.40
C GLU A 285 5.88 74.57 -24.34
N LYS A 286 5.34 75.70 -23.88
CA LYS A 286 5.96 76.53 -22.83
C LYS A 286 5.95 75.84 -21.48
N TYR A 287 4.86 75.15 -21.14
CA TYR A 287 4.76 74.36 -19.91
C TYR A 287 5.78 73.22 -19.87
N GLN A 288 5.91 72.46 -20.97
CA GLN A 288 6.93 71.41 -21.09
C GLN A 288 8.36 71.98 -21.00
N GLN A 289 8.60 73.20 -21.49
CA GLN A 289 9.88 73.91 -21.34
C GLN A 289 10.15 74.45 -19.93
N LEU A 290 9.13 74.65 -19.09
CA LEU A 290 9.28 74.97 -17.67
C LEU A 290 9.63 73.71 -16.85
N MET A 291 8.88 72.61 -17.05
CA MET A 291 9.19 71.31 -16.42
C MET A 291 10.64 70.87 -16.70
N LYS A 292 11.12 71.05 -17.94
CA LYS A 292 12.51 70.75 -18.35
C LYS A 292 13.58 71.69 -17.76
N ARG A 293 13.19 72.79 -17.10
CA ARG A 293 14.08 73.66 -16.29
C ARG A 293 14.06 73.26 -14.82
N GLU A 294 12.88 73.01 -14.24
CA GLU A 294 12.77 72.57 -12.83
C GLU A 294 13.49 71.24 -12.60
N MET A 295 13.35 70.26 -13.51
CA MET A 295 14.09 68.99 -13.48
C MET A 295 15.63 69.15 -13.59
N LYS A 296 16.13 70.33 -13.96
CA LYS A 296 17.58 70.66 -13.93
C LYS A 296 17.96 71.36 -12.63
N ALA A 297 17.12 72.27 -12.13
CA ALA A 297 17.33 72.92 -10.85
C ALA A 297 17.30 71.92 -9.67
N GLY A 298 16.33 70.99 -9.67
CA GLY A 298 16.19 69.96 -8.64
C GLY A 298 17.37 68.99 -8.55
N LYS A 299 18.12 68.78 -9.64
CA LYS A 299 19.37 68.00 -9.59
C LYS A 299 20.50 68.74 -8.88
N ILE A 300 20.66 70.03 -9.15
CA ILE A 300 21.68 70.87 -8.50
C ILE A 300 21.42 70.95 -6.98
N ALA A 301 20.15 70.96 -6.55
CA ALA A 301 19.78 70.94 -5.14
C ALA A 301 19.93 69.57 -4.45
N SER A 302 20.18 68.48 -5.19
CA SER A 302 20.32 67.14 -4.62
C SER A 302 21.75 66.87 -4.11
N ASP A 303 22.76 67.48 -4.73
CA ASP A 303 24.17 67.19 -4.45
C ASP A 303 24.64 67.76 -3.09
N ASP A 304 24.01 68.84 -2.61
CA ASP A 304 24.25 69.39 -1.26
C ASP A 304 23.62 68.56 -0.12
N GLY A 305 22.63 67.71 -0.43
CA GLY A 305 21.84 66.98 0.58
C GLY A 305 22.52 65.73 1.16
N GLU A 306 23.45 65.12 0.43
CA GLU A 306 23.96 63.78 0.74
C GLU A 306 24.87 63.74 2.00
N LEU A 307 25.40 64.89 2.42
CA LEU A 307 26.28 65.00 3.59
C LEU A 307 25.54 64.89 4.94
N GLN A 308 24.24 65.16 5.01
CA GLN A 308 23.50 65.22 6.29
C GLN A 308 22.97 63.86 6.75
N LEU A 309 22.68 62.95 5.82
CA LEU A 309 21.91 61.72 6.08
C LEU A 309 22.67 60.65 6.90
N LYS A 310 24.01 60.69 6.91
CA LYS A 310 24.86 59.74 7.65
C LYS A 310 24.82 59.85 9.18
N SER A 311 24.04 60.80 9.72
CA SER A 311 24.01 61.11 11.15
C SER A 311 22.92 60.39 11.97
N GLN A 312 21.87 59.85 11.34
CA GLN A 312 20.63 59.45 12.05
C GLN A 312 20.40 57.93 12.19
N ILE A 313 21.15 57.08 11.48
CA ILE A 313 20.88 55.63 11.40
C ILE A 313 21.27 54.87 12.69
N ALA A 314 22.00 55.49 13.62
CA ALA A 314 22.65 54.81 14.74
C ALA A 314 21.80 54.60 16.03
N ARG A 315 20.47 54.82 16.01
CA ARG A 315 19.58 54.62 17.16
C ARG A 315 18.17 54.20 16.74
N GLY A 316 17.82 52.92 16.86
CA GLY A 316 16.49 52.44 16.41
C GLY A 316 16.07 51.01 16.76
N GLU A 317 16.81 50.26 17.59
CA GLU A 317 16.46 48.88 17.96
C GLU A 317 16.04 48.81 19.44
N GLU A 318 14.74 48.96 19.70
CA GLU A 318 13.97 48.40 20.85
C GLU A 318 12.55 49.02 20.88
N GLN A 319 11.50 48.17 20.86
CA GLN A 319 10.06 48.40 21.15
C GLN A 319 9.07 48.02 20.02
N GLU A 320 8.63 46.75 20.02
CA GLU A 320 7.49 46.32 19.19
C GLU A 320 6.37 45.55 19.93
N SER A 321 6.53 45.27 21.24
CA SER A 321 5.62 44.40 21.99
C SER A 321 4.36 45.08 22.59
N SER A 322 4.10 46.37 22.33
CA SER A 322 3.07 47.15 23.07
C SER A 322 2.03 47.89 22.21
N LYS A 323 2.13 47.83 20.88
CA LYS A 323 1.31 48.67 19.97
C LYS A 323 -0.13 48.15 19.75
N THR A 324 -0.38 46.85 19.92
CA THR A 324 -1.68 46.21 19.65
C THR A 324 -2.76 46.64 20.65
N ASP A 325 -2.46 46.50 21.94
CA ASP A 325 -3.46 46.60 23.00
C ASP A 325 -3.88 48.07 23.22
N PHE A 326 -2.92 48.99 23.04
CA PHE A 326 -3.16 50.44 23.06
C PHE A 326 -4.05 50.92 21.90
N SER A 327 -4.14 50.15 20.81
CA SER A 327 -5.03 50.46 19.68
C SER A 327 -6.49 50.11 20.02
N LEU A 328 -6.73 48.91 20.56
CA LEU A 328 -8.08 48.42 20.81
C LEU A 328 -8.78 49.22 21.93
N VAL A 329 -8.06 49.55 23.00
CA VAL A 329 -8.60 50.36 24.12
C VAL A 329 -9.06 51.74 23.64
N LYS A 330 -8.28 52.40 22.77
CA LYS A 330 -8.67 53.71 22.20
C LYS A 330 -9.94 53.64 21.36
N VAL A 331 -10.12 52.58 20.56
CA VAL A 331 -11.34 52.42 19.74
C VAL A 331 -12.58 52.30 20.62
N TYR A 332 -12.51 51.58 21.74
CA TYR A 332 -13.63 51.53 22.70
C TYR A 332 -13.86 52.87 23.42
N GLU A 333 -12.80 53.59 23.79
CA GLU A 333 -12.93 54.90 24.46
C GLU A 333 -13.53 55.96 23.51
N ASP A 334 -13.07 56.05 22.27
CA ASP A 334 -13.58 57.00 21.28
C ASP A 334 -15.01 56.66 20.84
N LEU A 335 -15.37 55.38 20.70
CA LEU A 335 -16.78 54.97 20.50
C LEU A 335 -17.67 55.41 21.67
N SER A 336 -17.20 55.25 22.91
CA SER A 336 -17.94 55.66 24.12
C SER A 336 -18.17 57.17 24.12
N ARG A 337 -17.12 57.96 23.85
CA ARG A 337 -17.19 59.43 23.76
C ARG A 337 -18.10 59.94 22.63
N ILE A 338 -18.23 59.20 21.52
CA ILE A 338 -19.17 59.53 20.43
C ILE A 338 -20.62 59.29 20.89
N ILE A 339 -20.87 58.18 21.58
CA ILE A 339 -22.20 57.82 22.11
C ILE A 339 -22.64 58.83 23.19
N GLU A 340 -21.76 59.14 24.15
CA GLU A 340 -22.04 60.14 25.20
C GLU A 340 -22.36 61.52 24.61
N ARG A 341 -21.59 61.98 23.62
CA ARG A 341 -21.84 63.26 22.94
C ARG A 341 -23.21 63.34 22.27
N HIS A 342 -23.70 62.25 21.67
CA HIS A 342 -25.00 62.27 20.98
C HIS A 342 -26.21 62.00 21.89
N ILE A 343 -26.02 61.32 23.02
CA ILE A 343 -27.10 61.11 24.01
C ILE A 343 -27.30 62.36 24.90
N LEU A 344 -26.23 63.13 25.15
CA LEU A 344 -26.26 64.28 26.08
C LEU A 344 -26.46 65.66 25.42
N THR A 345 -26.81 65.74 24.13
CA THR A 345 -27.17 67.00 23.46
C THR A 345 -28.66 67.16 23.05
N PRO A 346 -29.64 66.95 23.94
CA PRO A 346 -31.02 67.38 23.69
C PRO A 346 -31.17 68.90 23.94
N SER A 347 -30.61 69.74 23.07
CA SER A 347 -30.64 71.20 23.25
C SER A 347 -30.59 72.02 21.95
N SER A 348 -31.72 72.06 21.23
CA SER A 348 -32.33 73.33 20.79
C SER A 348 -33.78 73.06 20.37
N GLU A 349 -34.73 73.92 20.75
CA GLU A 349 -36.17 73.65 20.59
C GLU A 349 -36.72 74.08 19.21
N GLU A 350 -36.32 73.42 18.12
CA GLU A 350 -36.95 73.62 16.81
C GLU A 350 -36.86 72.35 15.92
N SER A 351 -37.85 72.13 15.04
CA SER A 351 -37.87 71.05 14.02
C SER A 351 -38.11 69.58 14.46
N LYS A 352 -39.15 69.32 15.28
CA LYS A 352 -39.63 67.97 15.70
C LYS A 352 -40.00 66.97 14.57
N THR A 353 -39.86 67.34 13.30
CA THR A 353 -40.09 66.49 12.11
C THR A 353 -38.82 65.97 11.45
N VAL A 354 -37.66 66.55 11.77
CA VAL A 354 -36.36 66.18 11.17
C VAL A 354 -35.70 65.04 11.96
N ASP A 355 -35.79 65.07 13.30
CA ASP A 355 -35.15 64.07 14.16
C ASP A 355 -35.68 62.65 13.97
N ASN A 356 -36.99 62.47 13.75
CA ASN A 356 -37.57 61.14 13.47
C ASN A 356 -36.88 60.47 12.27
N ASN A 357 -36.61 61.25 11.21
CA ASN A 357 -35.90 60.77 10.02
C ASN A 357 -34.41 60.46 10.27
N GLN A 358 -33.82 60.92 11.37
CA GLN A 358 -32.49 60.51 11.82
C GLN A 358 -32.57 59.29 12.73
N LEU A 359 -33.49 59.30 13.70
CA LEU A 359 -33.75 58.19 14.62
C LEU A 359 -34.08 56.90 13.86
N ASP A 360 -34.94 56.97 12.84
CA ASP A 360 -35.26 55.83 11.96
C ASP A 360 -34.05 55.33 11.16
N LYS A 361 -33.08 56.19 10.83
CA LYS A 361 -31.84 55.78 10.14
C LYS A 361 -30.91 55.07 11.12
N TRP A 362 -30.75 55.60 12.33
CA TRP A 362 -29.98 54.95 13.38
C TRP A 362 -30.59 53.60 13.79
N GLN A 363 -31.92 53.53 13.99
CA GLN A 363 -32.62 52.28 14.30
C GLN A 363 -32.46 51.23 13.18
N ARG A 364 -32.55 51.64 11.91
CA ARG A 364 -32.24 50.75 10.77
C ARG A 364 -30.78 50.29 10.77
N MET A 365 -29.83 51.19 11.06
CA MET A 365 -28.41 50.85 11.14
C MET A 365 -28.12 49.86 12.27
N TYR A 366 -28.69 50.06 13.47
CA TYR A 366 -28.58 49.12 14.59
C TYR A 366 -29.22 47.75 14.28
N MET A 367 -30.39 47.72 13.63
CA MET A 367 -31.00 46.48 13.15
C MET A 367 -30.14 45.77 12.11
N GLU A 368 -29.53 46.50 11.17
CA GLU A 368 -28.68 45.91 10.14
C GLU A 368 -27.38 45.36 10.75
N ILE A 369 -26.72 46.11 11.63
CA ILE A 369 -25.54 45.65 12.40
C ILE A 369 -25.87 44.40 13.22
N HIS A 370 -26.99 44.37 13.94
CA HIS A 370 -27.42 43.18 14.67
C HIS A 370 -27.72 42.00 13.72
N SER A 371 -28.22 42.25 12.51
CA SER A 371 -28.43 41.22 11.49
C SER A 371 -27.11 40.65 10.94
N GLU A 372 -26.06 41.47 10.81
CA GLU A 372 -24.73 40.98 10.42
C GLU A 372 -24.06 40.24 11.57
N LEU A 373 -24.15 40.74 12.80
CA LEU A 373 -23.60 40.08 13.98
C LEU A 373 -24.17 38.67 14.17
N GLU A 374 -25.49 38.51 14.00
CA GLU A 374 -26.14 37.20 14.10
C GLU A 374 -25.76 36.28 12.92
N LYS A 375 -25.49 36.80 11.72
CA LYS A 375 -24.93 35.99 10.61
C LYS A 375 -23.50 35.55 10.89
N VAL A 376 -22.65 36.41 11.44
CA VAL A 376 -21.27 36.07 11.85
C VAL A 376 -21.29 35.01 12.97
N ARG A 377 -22.20 35.15 13.94
CA ARG A 377 -22.43 34.15 15.00
C ARG A 377 -22.84 32.79 14.41
N ASN A 378 -23.80 32.76 13.50
CA ASN A 378 -24.25 31.52 12.86
C ASN A 378 -23.15 30.90 11.97
N MET A 379 -22.35 31.71 11.27
CA MET A 379 -21.17 31.26 10.53
C MET A 379 -20.13 30.63 11.47
N LEU A 380 -19.85 31.25 12.62
CA LEU A 380 -18.88 30.73 13.59
C LEU A 380 -19.36 29.42 14.24
N LEU A 381 -20.66 29.30 14.56
CA LEU A 381 -21.26 28.05 15.06
C LEU A 381 -21.21 26.94 13.99
N MET A 382 -21.45 27.27 12.73
CA MET A 382 -21.33 26.34 11.62
C MET A 382 -19.88 25.91 11.42
N GLN A 383 -18.92 26.84 11.45
CA GLN A 383 -17.49 26.55 11.35
C GLN A 383 -17.01 25.68 12.52
N HIS A 384 -17.47 25.92 13.74
CA HIS A 384 -17.18 25.06 14.89
C HIS A 384 -17.72 23.64 14.69
N THR A 385 -18.97 23.52 14.21
CA THR A 385 -19.62 22.23 13.90
C THR A 385 -18.89 21.47 12.78
N ILE A 386 -18.39 22.18 11.76
CA ILE A 386 -17.56 21.62 10.69
C ILE A 386 -16.21 21.16 11.26
N ASN A 387 -15.52 22.02 12.02
CA ASN A 387 -14.24 21.68 12.64
C ASN A 387 -14.35 20.45 13.57
N GLU A 388 -15.45 20.31 14.31
CA GLU A 388 -15.72 19.12 15.14
C GLU A 388 -15.87 17.85 14.28
N GLN A 389 -16.61 17.92 13.17
CA GLN A 389 -16.76 16.79 12.23
C GLN A 389 -15.43 16.40 11.58
N HIS A 390 -14.62 17.38 11.15
CA HIS A 390 -13.29 17.13 10.61
C HIS A 390 -12.36 16.49 11.66
N LEU A 391 -12.43 16.89 12.93
CA LEU A 391 -11.68 16.25 14.02
C LEU A 391 -12.13 14.80 14.26
N GLN A 392 -13.43 14.52 14.17
CA GLN A 392 -13.97 13.15 14.26
C GLN A 392 -13.53 12.28 13.06
N GLU A 393 -13.54 12.82 11.85
CA GLU A 393 -13.05 12.13 10.64
C GLU A 393 -11.54 11.85 10.70
N ILE A 394 -10.73 12.81 11.17
CA ILE A 394 -9.29 12.63 11.41
C ILE A 394 -9.05 11.55 12.46
N ALA A 395 -9.81 11.53 13.56
CA ALA A 395 -9.71 10.50 14.59
C ALA A 395 -10.05 9.10 14.04
N LEU A 396 -11.14 8.96 13.28
CA LEU A 396 -11.57 7.69 12.66
C LEU A 396 -10.58 7.22 11.58
N THR A 397 -10.04 8.15 10.79
CA THR A 397 -9.00 7.87 9.78
C THR A 397 -7.71 7.37 10.43
N ASN A 398 -7.27 8.03 11.51
CA ASN A 398 -6.12 7.58 12.31
C ASN A 398 -6.35 6.20 12.95
N GLN A 399 -7.58 5.92 13.42
CA GLN A 399 -7.93 4.60 13.95
C GLN A 399 -7.84 3.51 12.87
N ASN A 400 -8.33 3.78 11.66
CA ASN A 400 -8.23 2.85 10.52
C ASN A 400 -6.78 2.67 10.05
N LEU A 401 -5.97 3.74 10.06
CA LEU A 401 -4.55 3.68 9.75
C LEU A 401 -3.79 2.82 10.78
N GLN A 402 -4.09 2.95 12.06
CA GLN A 402 -3.48 2.13 13.11
C GLN A 402 -3.92 0.66 12.99
N GLN A 403 -5.21 0.38 12.79
CA GLN A 403 -5.71 -0.99 12.57
C GLN A 403 -5.08 -1.65 11.33
N THR A 404 -4.91 -0.92 10.22
CA THR A 404 -4.26 -1.47 9.02
C THR A 404 -2.77 -1.73 9.27
N LYS A 405 -2.06 -0.81 9.92
CA LYS A 405 -0.67 -1.01 10.38
C LYS A 405 -0.52 -2.26 11.25
N ASP A 406 -1.34 -2.43 12.29
CA ASP A 406 -1.31 -3.57 13.19
C ASP A 406 -1.55 -4.90 12.45
N ASN A 407 -2.45 -4.90 11.47
CA ASN A 407 -2.69 -6.04 10.59
C ASN A 407 -1.48 -6.38 9.69
N TYR A 408 -0.74 -5.38 9.19
CA TYR A 408 0.50 -5.62 8.44
C TYR A 408 1.64 -6.09 9.34
N GLU A 409 1.79 -5.51 10.54
CA GLU A 409 2.77 -5.99 11.54
C GLU A 409 2.50 -7.44 11.95
N HIS A 410 1.24 -7.83 12.18
CA HIS A 410 0.90 -9.21 12.51
C HIS A 410 1.23 -10.17 11.34
N LYS A 411 0.93 -9.78 10.09
CA LYS A 411 1.32 -10.55 8.89
C LYS A 411 2.84 -10.70 8.79
N LEU A 412 3.60 -9.63 9.04
CA LEU A 412 5.06 -9.65 9.02
C LEU A 412 5.63 -10.57 10.11
N LYS A 413 5.18 -10.42 11.36
CA LYS A 413 5.58 -11.28 12.50
C LYS A 413 5.30 -12.77 12.19
N LYS A 414 4.17 -13.07 11.54
CA LYS A 414 3.81 -14.43 11.10
C LYS A 414 4.65 -14.97 9.94
N LEU A 415 5.22 -14.12 9.09
CA LEU A 415 6.18 -14.51 8.05
C LEU A 415 7.58 -14.74 8.62
N VAL A 416 8.04 -13.86 9.50
CA VAL A 416 9.32 -14.01 10.22
C VAL A 416 9.36 -15.30 11.04
N MET A 417 8.28 -15.61 11.77
CA MET A 417 8.16 -16.87 12.52
C MET A 417 8.32 -18.09 11.58
N LYS A 418 7.62 -18.11 10.44
CA LYS A 418 7.76 -19.17 9.43
C LYS A 418 9.16 -19.25 8.82
N LEU A 419 9.85 -18.13 8.62
CA LEU A 419 11.25 -18.16 8.16
C LEU A 419 12.14 -18.82 9.22
N SER A 420 12.02 -18.44 10.49
CA SER A 420 12.79 -19.06 11.58
C SER A 420 12.49 -20.57 11.76
N GLU A 421 11.24 -21.01 11.55
CA GLU A 421 10.87 -22.42 11.48
C GLU A 421 11.63 -23.15 10.37
N ARG A 422 11.73 -22.54 9.16
CA ARG A 422 12.44 -23.14 8.02
C ARG A 422 13.95 -23.08 8.13
N GLU A 423 14.51 -22.03 8.70
CA GLU A 423 15.93 -21.98 9.02
C GLU A 423 16.32 -23.03 10.08
N ALA A 424 15.43 -23.34 11.02
CA ALA A 424 15.64 -24.45 11.97
C ALA A 424 15.52 -25.82 11.27
N GLU A 425 14.54 -26.00 10.38
CA GLU A 425 14.38 -27.20 9.55
C GLU A 425 15.62 -27.44 8.65
N ILE A 426 16.12 -26.38 7.98
CA ILE A 426 17.34 -26.42 7.16
C ILE A 426 18.56 -26.76 8.01
N ARG A 427 18.81 -26.07 9.13
CA ARG A 427 19.96 -26.36 10.01
C ARG A 427 19.93 -27.79 10.58
N ASN A 428 18.74 -28.35 10.82
CA ASN A 428 18.58 -29.74 11.22
C ASN A 428 18.95 -30.71 10.08
N LEU A 429 18.48 -30.43 8.85
CA LEU A 429 18.83 -31.23 7.67
C LEU A 429 20.33 -31.12 7.32
N GLU A 430 20.94 -29.94 7.42
CA GLU A 430 22.39 -29.74 7.28
C GLU A 430 23.19 -30.54 8.33
N SER A 431 22.71 -30.54 9.59
CA SER A 431 23.33 -31.34 10.65
C SER A 431 23.25 -32.83 10.33
N GLN A 432 22.09 -33.31 9.89
CA GLN A 432 21.89 -34.72 9.50
C GLN A 432 22.75 -35.10 8.28
N LEU A 433 22.83 -34.23 7.27
CA LEU A 433 23.70 -34.44 6.10
C LEU A 433 25.18 -34.49 6.49
N LYS A 434 25.64 -33.63 7.42
CA LYS A 434 26.99 -33.69 7.97
C LYS A 434 27.22 -34.99 8.77
N THR A 435 26.26 -35.41 9.59
CA THR A 435 26.34 -36.68 10.32
C THR A 435 26.36 -37.90 9.39
N LEU A 436 25.64 -37.87 8.26
CA LEU A 436 25.66 -38.96 7.28
C LEU A 436 26.92 -38.95 6.40
N ALA A 437 27.40 -37.78 5.98
CA ALA A 437 28.59 -37.66 5.13
C ALA A 437 29.90 -38.02 5.87
N TYR A 438 29.98 -37.71 7.17
CA TYR A 438 31.20 -37.89 7.98
C TYR A 438 31.06 -38.94 9.10
N GLY A 439 29.88 -39.52 9.34
CA GLY A 439 29.65 -40.46 10.45
C GLY A 439 30.37 -41.81 10.31
N ASP A 440 30.47 -42.32 9.08
CA ASP A 440 31.21 -43.56 8.76
C ASP A 440 32.66 -43.29 8.33
N GLN A 441 33.12 -42.02 8.33
CA GLN A 441 34.48 -41.68 7.96
C GLN A 441 35.42 -41.75 9.17
N LEU A 442 36.48 -42.56 9.04
CA LEU A 442 37.63 -42.51 9.95
C LEU A 442 38.17 -41.07 10.06
N PRO A 443 38.66 -40.65 11.25
CA PRO A 443 39.03 -39.26 11.49
C PRO A 443 40.24 -38.83 10.66
N ILE A 444 39.96 -38.27 9.48
CA ILE A 444 40.90 -37.40 8.76
C ILE A 444 41.22 -36.23 9.69
N LEU A 445 42.50 -35.96 9.93
CA LEU A 445 42.93 -34.88 10.83
C LEU A 445 42.31 -33.55 10.38
N GLN A 446 41.46 -32.98 11.23
CA GLN A 446 40.91 -31.64 11.02
C GLN A 446 42.01 -30.59 11.20
N VAL A 447 42.59 -30.15 10.08
CA VAL A 447 43.53 -29.02 10.05
C VAL A 447 42.72 -27.72 10.17
N GLY A 448 42.59 -27.24 11.41
CA GLY A 448 42.18 -25.87 11.73
C GLY A 448 40.71 -25.52 11.53
N GLU A 449 39.97 -25.38 12.62
CA GLU A 449 38.68 -24.66 12.60
C GLU A 449 38.91 -23.15 12.35
N ASN A 450 38.93 -22.75 11.08
CA ASN A 450 38.73 -21.35 10.71
C ASN A 450 37.39 -21.21 9.97
N LYS A 451 36.42 -20.57 10.64
CA LYS A 451 35.20 -20.07 9.99
C LYS A 451 35.54 -18.85 9.14
N GLN A 452 35.98 -19.10 7.92
CA GLN A 452 35.85 -18.14 6.83
C GLN A 452 34.70 -18.60 5.94
N GLU A 453 33.81 -17.67 5.61
CA GLU A 453 32.70 -17.93 4.70
C GLU A 453 33.27 -18.22 3.30
N ALA A 454 32.62 -19.10 2.55
CA ALA A 454 33.13 -19.57 1.26
C ALA A 454 32.93 -18.50 0.16
N GLU A 455 33.72 -17.44 0.21
CA GLU A 455 33.82 -16.44 -0.84
C GLU A 455 34.29 -17.13 -2.13
N THR A 456 33.37 -17.27 -3.10
CA THR A 456 33.62 -17.75 -4.47
C THR A 456 34.53 -18.99 -4.56
N SER A 457 33.98 -20.17 -4.25
CA SER A 457 34.68 -21.46 -4.42
C SER A 457 34.88 -21.84 -5.90
N GLU A 458 35.81 -21.17 -6.57
CA GLU A 458 36.35 -21.60 -7.87
C GLU A 458 37.23 -22.84 -7.66
N MET A 459 36.62 -24.02 -7.78
CA MET A 459 37.28 -25.31 -7.55
C MET A 459 38.20 -25.68 -8.74
N MET A 460 39.42 -25.16 -8.75
CA MET A 460 40.43 -25.51 -9.75
C MET A 460 41.01 -26.91 -9.51
N PHE A 461 41.03 -27.74 -10.56
CA PHE A 461 41.57 -29.10 -10.54
C PHE A 461 42.89 -29.16 -11.32
N HIS A 462 43.99 -29.50 -10.64
CA HIS A 462 45.33 -29.58 -11.24
C HIS A 462 45.86 -31.02 -11.22
N LEU A 463 46.09 -31.60 -12.40
CA LEU A 463 46.83 -32.85 -12.54
C LEU A 463 48.33 -32.58 -12.62
N SER A 464 49.05 -32.91 -11.54
CA SER A 464 50.50 -32.63 -11.45
C SER A 464 51.38 -33.65 -12.16
N ARG A 465 51.07 -34.95 -12.06
CA ARG A 465 51.85 -36.06 -12.64
C ARG A 465 51.04 -37.36 -12.68
N ILE A 466 51.44 -38.31 -13.54
CA ILE A 466 50.82 -39.63 -13.67
C ILE A 466 51.93 -40.68 -13.69
N ILE A 467 52.06 -41.45 -12.61
CA ILE A 467 53.13 -42.46 -12.44
C ILE A 467 52.58 -43.84 -12.75
N LEU A 468 53.16 -44.53 -13.73
CA LEU A 468 52.77 -45.87 -14.14
C LEU A 468 53.46 -46.93 -13.27
N SER A 469 52.67 -47.81 -12.67
CA SER A 469 53.19 -48.96 -11.90
C SER A 469 54.04 -49.88 -12.80
N SER A 470 55.09 -50.47 -12.23
CA SER A 470 55.97 -51.42 -12.92
C SER A 470 55.21 -52.60 -13.54
N VAL A 471 54.11 -53.03 -12.92
CA VAL A 471 53.22 -54.08 -13.45
C VAL A 471 52.53 -53.63 -14.74
N ALA A 472 52.07 -52.37 -14.81
CA ALA A 472 51.43 -51.82 -16.00
C ALA A 472 52.44 -51.65 -17.14
N LEU A 473 53.65 -51.17 -16.86
CA LEU A 473 54.74 -51.05 -17.84
C LEU A 473 55.12 -52.41 -18.45
N LEU A 474 55.15 -53.48 -17.64
CA LEU A 474 55.36 -54.84 -18.11
C LEU A 474 54.21 -55.36 -18.98
N GLN A 475 52.95 -55.10 -18.59
CA GLN A 475 51.77 -55.48 -19.39
C GLN A 475 51.68 -54.74 -20.73
N MET A 476 52.12 -53.48 -20.76
CA MET A 476 52.14 -52.63 -21.96
C MET A 476 53.38 -52.88 -22.86
N GLY A 477 54.26 -53.80 -22.48
CA GLY A 477 55.36 -54.33 -23.32
C GLY A 477 56.39 -53.30 -23.79
N THR A 478 56.34 -52.06 -23.28
CA THR A 478 57.07 -50.92 -23.83
C THR A 478 57.66 -50.06 -22.72
N ALA A 479 58.97 -49.79 -22.78
CA ALA A 479 59.69 -49.01 -21.76
C ALA A 479 59.37 -47.49 -21.79
N ARG A 480 58.66 -47.03 -22.83
CA ARG A 480 58.15 -45.66 -22.99
C ARG A 480 56.77 -45.73 -23.66
N PRO A 481 55.69 -45.97 -22.90
CA PRO A 481 54.35 -45.88 -23.45
C PRO A 481 54.00 -44.43 -23.77
N THR A 482 53.06 -44.24 -24.69
CA THR A 482 52.49 -42.93 -25.03
C THR A 482 51.06 -42.88 -24.51
N VAL A 483 50.76 -41.94 -23.61
CA VAL A 483 49.48 -41.86 -22.90
C VAL A 483 48.94 -40.43 -22.94
N PHE A 484 47.63 -40.29 -23.09
CA PHE A 484 46.90 -39.05 -22.86
C PHE A 484 45.65 -39.38 -22.04
N LEU A 485 45.14 -38.39 -21.30
CA LEU A 485 43.85 -38.49 -20.61
C LEU A 485 42.80 -37.69 -21.37
N ALA A 486 41.58 -38.21 -21.41
CA ALA A 486 40.39 -37.47 -21.80
C ALA A 486 39.51 -37.34 -20.55
N ILE A 487 39.05 -36.12 -20.24
CA ILE A 487 38.37 -35.79 -18.98
C ILE A 487 37.13 -34.96 -19.31
N GLU A 488 36.00 -35.41 -18.78
CA GLU A 488 34.68 -34.81 -18.93
C GLU A 488 34.14 -34.48 -17.53
N PHE A 489 33.56 -33.30 -17.36
CA PHE A 489 32.95 -32.85 -16.10
C PHE A 489 31.56 -32.33 -16.42
N TYR A 490 30.52 -32.82 -15.73
CA TYR A 490 29.14 -32.28 -15.76
C TYR A 490 28.64 -31.82 -17.14
N ASP A 491 28.74 -32.70 -18.14
CA ASP A 491 28.28 -32.51 -19.52
C ASP A 491 28.93 -31.33 -20.28
N PHE A 492 30.09 -30.84 -19.81
CA PHE A 492 30.94 -29.88 -20.54
C PHE A 492 31.88 -30.59 -21.55
N GLU A 493 32.44 -29.82 -22.48
CA GLU A 493 33.29 -30.31 -23.57
C GLU A 493 34.48 -31.18 -23.08
N LEU A 494 34.63 -32.37 -23.68
CA LEU A 494 35.66 -33.36 -23.36
C LEU A 494 37.07 -32.79 -23.59
N GLN A 495 37.77 -32.46 -22.51
CA GLN A 495 39.15 -31.96 -22.58
C GLN A 495 40.14 -33.12 -22.68
N THR A 496 41.19 -32.95 -23.50
CA THR A 496 42.27 -33.94 -23.65
C THR A 496 43.61 -33.35 -23.25
N THR A 497 44.42 -34.12 -22.52
CA THR A 497 45.81 -33.75 -22.23
C THR A 497 46.68 -33.92 -23.47
N PRO A 498 47.82 -33.21 -23.59
CA PRO A 498 48.85 -33.59 -24.57
C PRO A 498 49.31 -35.04 -24.35
N MET A 499 49.83 -35.65 -25.41
CA MET A 499 50.37 -37.01 -25.38
C MET A 499 51.72 -37.02 -24.64
N LEU A 500 51.74 -37.63 -23.45
CA LEU A 500 52.92 -37.81 -22.62
C LEU A 500 53.65 -39.11 -23.03
N THR A 501 54.98 -39.14 -22.93
CA THR A 501 55.79 -40.33 -23.29
C THR A 501 56.77 -40.70 -22.18
N GLY A 502 56.63 -41.90 -21.62
CA GLY A 502 57.45 -42.36 -20.51
C GLY A 502 56.66 -43.07 -19.39
N PRO A 503 57.34 -43.44 -18.29
CA PRO A 503 56.71 -44.08 -17.13
C PRO A 503 56.10 -43.10 -16.11
N GLU A 504 56.39 -41.80 -16.23
CA GLU A 504 56.04 -40.74 -15.28
C GLU A 504 55.98 -39.35 -15.94
#